data_AF-A0A520VTS1-F1
#
_entry.id   AF-A0A520VTS1-F1
#
_cell.length_a   1.000
_cell.length_b   1.000
_cell.length_c   1.000
_cell.angle_alpha   90.00
_cell.angle_beta   90.00
_cell.angle_gamma   90.00
#
_symmetry.space_group_name_H-M   'P 1'
#
loop_
_entity.id
_entity.type
_entity.pdbx_description
1 polymer ?
#
loop_
_entity_poly.entity_id
_entity_poly.type
_entity_poly.pdbx_seq_one_letter_code
_entity_poly.pdbx_strand_id
1 'polypeptide(L)'
;MLSAKKLFFTISLIFLVACEDRDYQDCNGIINGGAYYDDCGICVGGRTGLTECIVDCNGQLGGTAYLNQCELCVEGNTNITQDSCSNLNLNSYSYKTVIIGQQVWLAEDLKTDQFRNGSTIPDYNSEVFDSSGSKFVMDSEDYENRRFYYSAKALNQLAPIGWRIPTKLDVKSLINELGG
;
A
#
# COMPACT_ATOMS: atom_id res chain seq x y z
N MET A 1 -53.70 28.38 -63.66
CA MET A 1 -52.31 28.30 -63.16
C MET A 1 -52.27 28.86 -61.74
N LEU A 2 -52.75 28.10 -60.76
CA LEU A 2 -52.70 28.48 -59.35
C LEU A 2 -52.14 27.28 -58.59
N SER A 3 -51.23 27.54 -57.65
CA SER A 3 -50.88 26.63 -56.56
C SER A 3 -49.83 25.53 -56.82
N ALA A 4 -48.69 25.85 -57.45
CA ALA A 4 -47.44 25.10 -57.22
C ALA A 4 -46.56 25.74 -56.11
N LYS A 5 -46.73 27.05 -55.84
CA LYS A 5 -45.96 27.77 -54.81
C LYS A 5 -46.38 27.45 -53.37
N LYS A 6 -47.60 26.96 -53.13
CA LYS A 6 -48.06 26.60 -51.77
C LYS A 6 -47.51 25.25 -51.28
N LEU A 7 -47.19 24.32 -52.18
CA LEU A 7 -46.69 22.99 -51.82
C LEU A 7 -45.19 22.99 -51.45
N PHE A 8 -44.40 23.88 -52.05
CA PHE A 8 -42.97 24.05 -51.70
C PHE A 8 -42.77 24.78 -50.37
N PHE A 9 -43.67 25.70 -50.00
CA PHE A 9 -43.58 26.43 -48.73
C PHE A 9 -44.00 25.56 -47.52
N THR A 10 -44.90 24.60 -47.71
CA THR A 10 -45.30 23.66 -46.65
C THR A 10 -44.24 22.59 -46.40
N ILE A 11 -43.52 22.12 -47.44
CA ILE A 11 -42.42 21.15 -47.28
C ILE A 11 -41.19 21.81 -46.63
N SER A 12 -40.93 23.09 -46.92
CA SER A 12 -39.84 23.85 -46.28
C SER A 12 -40.09 24.17 -44.80
N LEU A 13 -41.36 24.22 -44.37
CA LEU A 13 -41.72 24.45 -42.97
C LEU A 13 -41.76 23.14 -42.15
N ILE A 14 -41.97 21.99 -42.81
CA ILE A 14 -41.91 20.66 -42.18
C ILE A 14 -40.44 20.27 -41.84
N PHE A 15 -39.45 20.79 -42.59
CA PHE A 15 -38.03 20.58 -42.28
C PHE A 15 -37.45 21.54 -41.23
N LEU A 16 -38.20 22.55 -40.77
CA LEU A 16 -37.77 23.50 -39.74
C LEU A 16 -38.24 23.13 -38.31
N VAL A 17 -39.02 22.06 -38.14
CA VAL A 17 -39.64 21.68 -36.85
C VAL A 17 -39.29 20.24 -36.46
N ALA A 18 -38.00 19.90 -36.47
CA ALA A 18 -37.52 18.60 -35.96
C ALA A 18 -36.21 18.69 -35.17
N CYS A 19 -35.90 19.85 -34.56
CA CYS A 19 -35.08 19.84 -33.35
C CYS A 19 -36.07 19.83 -32.18
N GLU A 20 -36.59 18.65 -31.84
CA GLU A 20 -37.18 18.49 -30.52
C GLU A 20 -36.03 18.66 -29.53
N ASP A 21 -35.99 19.80 -28.84
CA ASP A 21 -35.18 19.97 -27.63
C ASP A 21 -35.69 18.94 -26.63
N ARG A 22 -35.16 17.71 -26.70
CA ARG A 22 -35.43 16.70 -25.69
C ARG A 22 -34.71 17.14 -24.44
N ASP A 23 -35.47 17.76 -23.54
CA ASP A 23 -35.08 18.02 -22.17
C ASP A 23 -34.52 16.73 -21.57
N TYR A 24 -33.19 16.66 -21.45
CA TYR A 24 -32.48 15.51 -20.91
C TYR A 24 -32.44 15.65 -19.39
N GLN A 25 -33.17 14.80 -18.69
CA GLN A 25 -33.09 14.72 -17.24
C GLN A 25 -31.83 13.94 -16.86
N ASP A 26 -30.95 14.57 -16.08
CA ASP A 26 -29.75 13.92 -15.54
C ASP A 26 -30.10 12.84 -14.50
N CYS A 27 -29.13 12.03 -14.05
CA CYS A 27 -29.43 10.95 -13.10
C CYS A 27 -29.93 11.44 -11.73
N ASN A 28 -29.76 12.73 -11.41
CA ASN A 28 -30.23 13.36 -10.17
C ASN A 28 -31.58 14.08 -10.37
N GLY A 29 -32.24 13.81 -11.50
CA GLY A 29 -33.56 14.34 -11.79
C GLY A 29 -33.58 15.80 -12.26
N ILE A 30 -32.43 16.41 -12.55
CA ILE A 30 -32.35 17.81 -12.97
C ILE A 30 -32.41 17.88 -14.50
N ILE A 31 -33.42 18.58 -15.02
CA ILE A 31 -33.55 18.86 -16.45
C ILE A 31 -32.35 19.68 -16.92
N ASN A 32 -31.68 19.20 -17.97
CA ASN A 32 -30.45 19.76 -18.53
C ASN A 32 -29.34 19.90 -17.46
N GLY A 33 -29.35 19.00 -16.47
CA GLY A 33 -28.33 18.90 -15.44
C GLY A 33 -27.07 18.16 -15.91
N GLY A 34 -26.03 18.17 -15.07
CA GLY A 34 -24.71 17.61 -15.37
C GLY A 34 -24.35 16.35 -14.60
N ALA A 35 -25.27 15.75 -13.85
CA ALA A 35 -25.01 14.50 -13.13
C ALA A 35 -25.06 13.28 -14.05
N TYR A 36 -24.21 12.28 -13.79
CA TYR A 36 -24.17 11.04 -14.57
C TYR A 36 -23.94 9.83 -13.65
N TYR A 37 -24.32 8.63 -14.11
CA TYR A 37 -23.99 7.40 -13.39
C TYR A 37 -22.51 7.07 -13.59
N ASP A 38 -21.77 6.89 -12.50
CA ASP A 38 -20.41 6.35 -12.55
C ASP A 38 -20.41 4.82 -12.82
N ASP A 39 -19.22 4.24 -12.89
CA ASP A 39 -19.04 2.81 -13.11
C ASP A 39 -19.53 1.95 -11.90
N CYS A 40 -19.79 2.56 -10.74
CA CYS A 40 -20.45 1.93 -9.59
C CYS A 40 -21.98 2.01 -9.64
N GLY A 41 -22.55 2.67 -10.65
CA GLY A 41 -23.99 2.90 -10.76
C GLY A 41 -24.51 3.96 -9.78
N ILE A 42 -23.63 4.79 -9.23
CA ILE A 42 -24.00 5.92 -8.36
C ILE A 42 -24.11 7.18 -9.23
N CYS A 43 -25.16 7.97 -8.98
CA CYS A 43 -25.30 9.25 -9.63
C CYS A 43 -24.31 10.27 -9.02
N VAL A 44 -23.31 10.68 -9.80
CA VAL A 44 -22.21 11.57 -9.39
C VAL A 44 -22.15 12.83 -10.25
N GLY A 45 -21.33 13.80 -9.86
CA GLY A 45 -21.18 15.06 -10.59
C GLY A 45 -22.39 16.01 -10.47
N GLY A 46 -22.43 17.06 -11.30
CA GLY A 46 -23.52 18.05 -11.27
C GLY A 46 -23.77 18.64 -9.88
N ARG A 47 -25.01 18.51 -9.38
CA ARG A 47 -25.44 18.97 -8.04
C ARG A 47 -25.58 17.85 -7.01
N THR A 48 -25.08 16.64 -7.26
CA THR A 48 -25.17 15.53 -6.29
C THR A 48 -24.24 15.73 -5.11
N GLY A 49 -23.13 16.46 -5.30
CA GLY A 49 -22.05 16.58 -4.31
C GLY A 49 -21.23 15.30 -4.14
N LEU A 50 -21.49 14.28 -4.96
CA LEU A 50 -20.78 13.00 -4.96
C LEU A 50 -19.72 12.97 -6.06
N THR A 51 -18.59 12.34 -5.78
CA THR A 51 -17.55 12.03 -6.75
C THR A 51 -17.62 10.56 -7.16
N GLU A 52 -17.05 10.25 -8.32
CA GLU A 52 -16.90 8.89 -8.81
C GLU A 52 -16.20 7.98 -7.78
N CYS A 53 -16.64 6.72 -7.72
CA CYS A 53 -15.90 5.69 -7.02
C CYS A 53 -14.58 5.36 -7.76
N ILE A 54 -13.57 4.91 -7.03
CA ILE A 54 -12.30 4.48 -7.60
C ILE A 54 -12.07 2.98 -7.41
N VAL A 55 -11.17 2.41 -8.20
CA VAL A 55 -10.73 1.02 -8.05
C VAL A 55 -9.84 0.91 -6.81
N ASP A 56 -10.11 -0.07 -5.96
CA ASP A 56 -9.32 -0.38 -4.78
C ASP A 56 -8.03 -1.15 -5.15
N CYS A 57 -7.14 -1.42 -4.18
CA CYS A 57 -5.88 -2.11 -4.48
C CYS A 57 -6.06 -3.57 -4.97
N ASN A 58 -7.24 -4.16 -4.81
CA ASN A 58 -7.58 -5.51 -5.23
C ASN A 58 -8.27 -5.52 -6.60
N GLY A 59 -8.33 -4.37 -7.29
CA GLY A 59 -8.97 -4.23 -8.59
C GLY A 59 -10.49 -4.15 -8.51
N GLN A 60 -11.07 -4.01 -7.31
CA GLN A 60 -12.51 -3.88 -7.15
C GLN A 60 -12.92 -2.41 -7.20
N LEU A 61 -13.78 -2.09 -8.16
CA LEU A 61 -14.38 -0.77 -8.28
C LEU A 61 -15.29 -0.47 -7.07
N GLY A 62 -15.05 0.66 -6.41
CA GLY A 62 -15.75 1.03 -5.18
C GLY A 62 -15.46 0.12 -3.99
N GLY A 63 -14.39 -0.70 -4.06
CA GLY A 63 -13.97 -1.57 -2.98
C GLY A 63 -13.33 -0.81 -1.81
N THR A 64 -13.17 -1.51 -0.69
CA THR A 64 -12.63 -0.93 0.55
C THR A 64 -11.20 -1.37 0.85
N ALA A 65 -10.58 -2.18 -0.02
CA ALA A 65 -9.21 -2.65 0.20
C ALA A 65 -8.21 -1.50 0.01
N TYR A 66 -7.14 -1.48 0.81
CA TYR A 66 -6.09 -0.47 0.72
C TYR A 66 -4.70 -1.07 0.94
N LEU A 67 -3.65 -0.33 0.56
CA LEU A 67 -2.27 -0.75 0.80
C LEU A 67 -1.86 -0.46 2.25
N ASN A 68 -1.40 -1.49 2.97
CA ASN A 68 -0.88 -1.32 4.31
C ASN A 68 0.62 -0.91 4.33
N GLN A 69 1.22 -0.89 5.52
CA GLN A 69 2.63 -0.50 5.71
C GLN A 69 3.64 -1.45 5.04
N CYS A 70 3.22 -2.66 4.68
CA CYS A 70 4.00 -3.66 3.94
C CYS A 70 3.67 -3.68 2.45
N GLU A 71 2.96 -2.66 1.95
CA GLU A 71 2.50 -2.56 0.55
C GLU A 71 1.64 -3.77 0.11
N LEU A 72 0.99 -4.43 1.06
CA LEU A 72 0.02 -5.47 0.79
C LEU A 72 -1.37 -4.87 0.69
N CYS A 73 -2.14 -5.37 -0.28
CA CYS A 73 -3.55 -5.07 -0.37
C CYS A 73 -4.31 -5.87 0.70
N VAL A 74 -4.91 -5.17 1.65
CA VAL A 74 -5.56 -5.74 2.84
C VAL A 74 -7.01 -5.30 2.96
N GLU A 75 -7.76 -5.97 3.83
CA GLU A 75 -9.18 -5.71 4.10
C GLU A 75 -10.06 -5.92 2.85
N GLY A 76 -11.31 -5.44 2.88
CA GLY A 76 -12.27 -5.64 1.79
C GLY A 76 -12.47 -7.12 1.46
N ASN A 77 -12.33 -7.48 0.18
CA ASN A 77 -12.52 -8.85 -0.32
C ASN A 77 -11.19 -9.61 -0.56
N THR A 78 -10.10 -9.20 0.09
CA THR A 78 -8.77 -9.84 -0.05
C THR A 78 -8.61 -11.09 0.79
N ASN A 79 -9.41 -11.25 1.87
CA ASN A 79 -9.19 -12.21 2.96
C ASN A 79 -7.83 -12.04 3.67
N ILE A 80 -7.20 -10.86 3.58
CA ILE A 80 -5.95 -10.51 4.25
C ILE A 80 -6.25 -9.42 5.28
N THR A 81 -5.83 -9.62 6.53
CA THR A 81 -6.04 -8.64 7.61
C THR A 81 -5.06 -7.47 7.52
N GLN A 82 -5.46 -6.30 8.02
CA GLN A 82 -4.66 -5.07 7.96
C GLN A 82 -3.23 -5.18 8.53
N ASP A 83 -3.03 -6.04 9.53
CA ASP A 83 -1.77 -6.27 10.24
C ASP A 83 -0.86 -7.32 9.57
N SER A 84 -1.28 -7.90 8.44
CA SER A 84 -0.52 -8.90 7.71
C SER A 84 0.69 -8.32 6.97
N CYS A 85 1.80 -9.07 6.96
CA CYS A 85 3.01 -8.76 6.18
C CYS A 85 3.65 -10.04 5.64
N SER A 86 4.35 -9.95 4.51
CA SER A 86 5.09 -11.07 3.93
C SER A 86 6.38 -11.34 4.70
N ASN A 87 6.71 -12.62 4.87
CA ASN A 87 7.96 -13.02 5.52
C ASN A 87 9.19 -12.44 4.79
N LEU A 88 10.21 -12.08 5.57
CA LEU A 88 11.52 -11.73 5.06
C LEU A 88 12.36 -13.00 4.87
N ASN A 89 12.83 -13.27 3.66
CA ASN A 89 13.75 -14.37 3.37
C ASN A 89 15.19 -13.85 3.26
N LEU A 90 16.10 -14.36 4.10
CA LEU A 90 17.51 -13.96 4.13
C LEU A 90 18.40 -15.14 4.52
N ASN A 91 19.45 -15.42 3.75
CA ASN A 91 20.48 -16.43 4.07
C ASN A 91 19.92 -17.80 4.49
N SER A 92 18.93 -18.31 3.75
CA SER A 92 18.21 -19.56 4.03
C SER A 92 17.27 -19.54 5.24
N TYR A 93 17.15 -18.41 5.94
CA TYR A 93 16.17 -18.20 6.99
C TYR A 93 14.95 -17.45 6.46
N SER A 94 13.78 -17.77 7.01
CA SER A 94 12.52 -17.07 6.77
C SER A 94 12.05 -16.47 8.09
N TYR A 95 12.01 -15.15 8.17
CA TYR A 95 11.57 -14.41 9.36
C TYR A 95 10.12 -13.96 9.20
N LYS A 96 9.29 -14.27 10.19
CA LYS A 96 7.95 -13.67 10.26
C LYS A 96 8.08 -12.17 10.52
N THR A 97 7.28 -11.38 9.81
CA THR A 97 7.17 -9.93 9.98
C THR A 97 5.83 -9.57 10.61
N VAL A 98 5.80 -8.58 11.50
CA VAL A 98 4.60 -8.13 12.20
C VAL A 98 4.50 -6.61 12.20
N ILE A 99 3.28 -6.09 12.03
CA ILE A 99 3.00 -4.66 12.20
C ILE A 99 2.74 -4.40 13.69
N ILE A 100 3.47 -3.45 14.28
CA ILE A 100 3.22 -2.96 15.64
C ILE A 100 3.29 -1.44 15.64
N GLY A 101 2.18 -0.80 16.00
CA GLY A 101 2.00 0.64 15.88
C GLY A 101 2.18 1.10 14.44
N GLN A 102 3.20 1.95 14.23
CA GLN A 102 3.51 2.53 12.92
C GLN A 102 4.72 1.86 12.23
N GLN A 103 5.19 0.70 12.70
CA GLN A 103 6.41 0.07 12.21
C GLN A 103 6.23 -1.42 11.93
N VAL A 104 7.02 -1.94 10.99
CA VAL A 104 7.12 -3.37 10.69
C VAL A 104 8.35 -3.95 11.39
N TRP A 105 8.16 -5.03 12.13
CA TRP A 105 9.18 -5.69 12.94
C TRP A 105 9.42 -7.11 12.45
N LEU A 106 10.64 -7.62 12.65
CA LEU A 106 10.85 -9.06 12.68
C LEU A 106 10.26 -9.60 13.99
N ALA A 107 9.57 -10.73 13.92
CA ALA A 107 9.02 -11.41 15.09
C ALA A 107 10.08 -12.12 15.94
N GLU A 108 11.32 -12.19 15.44
CA GLU A 108 12.47 -12.79 16.10
C GLU A 108 13.76 -12.04 15.73
N ASP A 109 14.84 -12.29 16.47
CA ASP A 109 16.14 -11.67 16.23
C ASP A 109 16.73 -12.10 14.87
N LEU A 110 17.37 -11.15 14.18
CA LEU A 110 18.07 -11.41 12.92
C LEU A 110 19.28 -12.32 13.16
N LYS A 111 19.31 -13.46 12.45
CA LYS A 111 20.41 -14.42 12.49
C LYS A 111 21.36 -14.14 11.32
N THR A 112 22.55 -13.63 11.60
CA THR A 112 23.54 -13.38 10.54
C THR A 112 24.97 -13.48 11.07
N ASP A 113 25.85 -14.08 10.29
CA ASP A 113 27.29 -14.07 10.48
C ASP A 113 28.01 -13.24 9.41
N GLN A 114 27.25 -12.56 8.56
CA GLN A 114 27.70 -11.70 7.47
C GLN A 114 27.08 -10.30 7.57
N PHE A 115 27.83 -9.31 7.13
CA PHE A 115 27.33 -7.96 6.88
C PHE A 115 26.40 -7.95 5.65
N ARG A 116 25.62 -6.89 5.48
CA ARG A 116 24.72 -6.68 4.32
C ARG A 116 25.43 -6.82 2.98
N ASN A 117 26.72 -6.47 2.90
CA ASN A 117 27.53 -6.58 1.69
C ASN A 117 28.06 -8.02 1.41
N GLY A 118 27.70 -9.00 2.25
CA GLY A 118 28.14 -10.40 2.16
C GLY A 118 29.49 -10.70 2.81
N SER A 119 30.25 -9.70 3.28
CA SER A 119 31.49 -9.95 4.00
C SER A 119 31.23 -10.56 5.38
N THR A 120 32.05 -11.53 5.79
CA THR A 120 31.95 -12.16 7.11
C THR A 120 32.19 -11.15 8.22
N ILE A 121 31.38 -11.23 9.27
CA ILE A 121 31.59 -10.45 10.49
C ILE A 121 32.71 -11.11 11.29
N PRO A 122 33.84 -10.41 11.54
CA PRO A 122 34.98 -10.97 12.24
C PRO A 122 34.67 -11.21 13.72
N ASP A 123 35.26 -12.26 14.28
CA ASP A 123 35.15 -12.55 15.71
C ASP A 123 35.89 -11.48 16.53
N TYR A 124 35.36 -11.18 17.71
CA TYR A 124 35.94 -10.21 18.62
C TYR A 124 37.33 -10.68 19.07
N ASN A 125 38.32 -9.83 18.84
CA ASN A 125 39.69 -10.03 19.30
C ASN A 125 40.12 -8.81 20.12
N SER A 126 40.50 -9.01 21.39
CA SER A 126 40.95 -7.93 22.27
C SER A 126 42.26 -7.25 21.82
N GLU A 127 43.04 -7.91 20.96
CA GLU A 127 44.32 -7.43 20.46
C GLU A 127 44.18 -6.67 19.13
N VAL A 128 43.07 -6.86 18.41
CA VAL A 128 42.85 -6.29 17.07
C VAL A 128 41.60 -5.44 17.08
N PHE A 129 41.78 -4.13 16.91
CA PHE A 129 40.65 -3.22 16.74
C PHE A 129 40.13 -3.29 15.30
N ASP A 130 39.09 -4.09 15.06
CA ASP A 130 38.45 -4.14 13.75
C ASP A 130 37.70 -2.83 13.46
N SER A 131 38.14 -2.13 12.41
CA SER A 131 37.55 -0.86 12.01
C SER A 131 36.10 -1.00 11.51
N SER A 132 35.73 -2.17 10.98
CA SER A 132 34.41 -2.52 10.44
C SER A 132 33.45 -3.04 11.50
N GLY A 133 33.98 -3.50 12.64
CA GLY A 133 33.22 -4.04 13.77
C GLY A 133 33.30 -5.57 13.85
N SER A 134 33.02 -6.11 15.03
CA SER A 134 33.15 -7.54 15.32
C SER A 134 31.86 -8.14 15.93
N LYS A 135 31.80 -9.47 15.98
CA LYS A 135 30.83 -10.26 16.74
C LYS A 135 31.50 -11.00 17.90
N PHE A 136 30.78 -11.22 18.98
CA PHE A 136 31.17 -12.12 20.05
C PHE A 136 30.10 -13.18 20.21
N VAL A 137 30.50 -14.45 20.18
CA VAL A 137 29.61 -15.59 20.35
C VAL A 137 29.79 -16.10 21.78
N MET A 138 28.72 -16.14 22.55
CA MET A 138 28.73 -16.91 23.79
C MET A 138 28.42 -18.36 23.43
N ASP A 139 29.43 -19.22 23.55
CA ASP A 139 29.26 -20.65 23.32
C ASP A 139 28.31 -21.22 24.38
N SER A 140 27.17 -21.72 23.93
CA SER A 140 26.33 -22.65 24.68
C SER A 140 26.54 -24.05 24.11
N GLU A 141 26.49 -25.08 24.96
CA GLU A 141 26.54 -26.50 24.54
C GLU A 141 25.42 -26.85 23.54
N ASP A 142 24.35 -26.03 23.53
CA ASP A 142 23.28 -26.04 22.55
C ASP A 142 23.56 -25.05 21.42
N TYR A 143 23.92 -25.56 20.24
CA TYR A 143 24.25 -24.76 19.06
C TYR A 143 23.08 -23.89 18.55
N GLU A 144 21.83 -24.29 18.83
CA GLU A 144 20.61 -23.54 18.47
C GLU A 144 20.41 -22.30 19.34
N ASN A 145 21.01 -22.29 20.55
CA ASN A 145 20.88 -21.22 21.53
C ASN A 145 22.08 -20.25 21.60
N ARG A 146 22.98 -20.32 20.60
CA ARG A 146 24.12 -19.40 20.51
C ARG A 146 23.65 -17.97 20.37
N ARG A 147 24.02 -17.13 21.35
CA ARG A 147 23.76 -15.69 21.31
C ARG A 147 24.93 -14.96 20.67
N PHE A 148 24.60 -14.13 19.68
CA PHE A 148 25.55 -13.27 18.99
C PHE A 148 25.43 -11.84 19.54
N TYR A 149 26.55 -11.29 19.98
CA TYR A 149 26.67 -9.89 20.37
C TYR A 149 27.48 -9.15 19.33
N TYR A 150 27.00 -7.99 18.89
CA TYR A 150 27.65 -7.21 17.85
C TYR A 150 28.16 -5.90 18.40
N SER A 151 29.36 -5.51 17.97
CA SER A 151 29.87 -4.17 18.24
C SER A 151 28.95 -3.09 17.61
N ALA A 152 28.96 -1.88 18.17
CA ALA A 152 28.14 -0.77 17.66
C ALA A 152 28.40 -0.46 16.17
N LYS A 153 29.65 -0.64 15.70
CA LYS A 153 30.00 -0.48 14.28
C LYS A 153 29.42 -1.57 13.40
N ALA A 154 29.40 -2.81 13.90
CA ALA A 154 28.82 -3.92 13.17
C ALA A 154 27.32 -3.72 12.96
N LEU A 155 26.57 -3.28 14.00
CA LEU A 155 25.12 -3.04 13.94
C LEU A 155 24.69 -2.15 12.76
N ASN A 156 25.48 -1.14 12.41
CA ASN A 156 25.17 -0.24 11.29
C ASN A 156 25.19 -0.92 9.91
N GLN A 157 25.66 -2.16 9.83
CA GLN A 157 25.91 -2.89 8.60
C GLN A 157 25.17 -4.24 8.54
N LEU A 158 24.36 -4.59 9.55
CA LEU A 158 23.70 -5.90 9.63
C LEU A 158 22.37 -5.97 8.92
N ALA A 159 21.51 -4.96 9.11
CA ALA A 159 20.14 -5.00 8.62
C ALA A 159 20.13 -5.18 7.09
N PRO A 160 19.20 -5.93 6.50
CA PRO A 160 19.08 -6.07 5.04
C PRO A 160 18.61 -4.78 4.35
N ILE A 161 18.66 -4.75 3.01
CA ILE A 161 18.16 -3.61 2.23
C ILE A 161 16.67 -3.40 2.54
N GLY A 162 16.24 -2.14 2.73
CA GLY A 162 14.88 -1.79 3.17
C GLY A 162 14.67 -1.89 4.68
N TRP A 163 15.60 -2.49 5.41
CA TRP A 163 15.54 -2.63 6.87
C TRP A 163 16.67 -1.85 7.55
N ARG A 164 16.47 -1.56 8.83
CA ARG A 164 17.46 -0.93 9.70
C ARG A 164 17.41 -1.53 11.10
N ILE A 165 18.50 -1.37 11.85
CA ILE A 165 18.50 -1.72 13.28
C ILE A 165 17.59 -0.74 14.05
N PRO A 166 16.73 -1.24 14.96
CA PRO A 166 15.92 -0.38 15.82
C PRO A 166 16.78 0.56 16.68
N THR A 167 16.36 1.80 16.78
CA THR A 167 16.91 2.80 17.71
C THR A 167 16.22 2.69 19.06
N LYS A 168 16.76 3.37 20.07
CA LYS A 168 16.10 3.49 21.38
C LYS A 168 14.69 4.09 21.29
N LEU A 169 14.44 4.99 20.33
CA LEU A 169 13.11 5.57 20.13
C LEU A 169 12.13 4.55 19.56
N ASP A 170 12.56 3.69 18.64
CA ASP A 170 11.71 2.65 18.06
C ASP A 170 11.25 1.66 19.12
N VAL A 171 12.19 1.19 19.94
CA VAL A 171 11.88 0.27 21.05
C VAL A 171 10.96 0.93 22.07
N LYS A 172 11.15 2.22 22.36
CA LYS A 172 10.25 2.96 23.26
C LYS A 172 8.83 3.04 22.69
N SER A 173 8.70 3.36 21.40
CA SER A 173 7.40 3.38 20.72
C SER A 173 6.76 1.99 20.74
N LEU A 174 7.52 0.94 20.41
CA LEU A 174 7.07 -0.45 20.46
C LEU A 174 6.47 -0.82 21.82
N ILE A 175 7.19 -0.56 22.91
CA ILE A 175 6.72 -0.87 24.27
C ILE A 175 5.42 -0.11 24.60
N ASN A 176 5.33 1.16 24.20
CA ASN A 176 4.12 1.96 24.43
C ASN A 176 2.90 1.40 23.70
N GLU A 177 3.06 0.95 22.44
CA GLU A 177 1.98 0.33 21.64
C GLU A 177 1.49 -0.98 22.27
N LEU A 178 2.38 -1.71 22.93
CA LEU A 178 2.07 -2.98 23.61
C LEU A 178 1.49 -2.79 25.02
N GLY A 179 1.31 -1.56 25.49
CA GLY A 179 0.64 -1.26 26.75
C GLY A 179 1.54 -1.19 27.99
N GLY A 180 2.87 -1.25 27.82
CA GLY A 180 3.85 -1.05 28.89
C GLY A 180 4.00 -2.20 29.87
#